data_AF-A0A066YRM1-F1
#
_entry.id   AF-A0A066YRM1-F1
#
_cell.length_a   1.000
_cell.length_b   1.000
_cell.length_c   1.000
_cell.angle_alpha   90.00
_cell.angle_beta   90.00
_cell.angle_gamma   90.00
#
_symmetry.space_group_name_H-M   'P 1'
#
loop_
_entity.id
_entity.type
_entity.pdbx_description
1 polymer ?
#
loop_
_entity_poly.entity_id
_entity_poly.type
_entity_poly.pdbx_seq_one_letter_code
_entity_poly.pdbx_strand_id
1 'polypeptide(L)'
;MHLAAGELYLPLTGRGAAQFLTPAGPQQIELRAGCPVQFTPGTLHRLITTDDRLELLVLMENGRLNEEGDVVFTFPPENLADPQAYFRLAEATDESAVLRRRDRAVEGFTLLNRLWQDDPEAGRRALATFYAAAVALIQPRAAGWTDVFAKGPGFALRTMADRISALADGESAHLAEAAVTALAPFDENNLTPRACGWLWSYHAP
;
A
#
# COMPACT_ATOMS: atom_id res chain seq x y z
N MET A 1 0.87 1.96 -5.99
CA MET A 1 2.25 1.90 -5.48
C MET A 1 2.33 2.72 -4.22
N HIS A 2 2.84 2.14 -3.15
CA HIS A 2 3.16 2.86 -1.91
C HIS A 2 4.58 3.44 -1.98
N LEU A 3 4.79 4.60 -1.36
CA LEU A 3 6.06 5.33 -1.40
C LEU A 3 6.85 5.19 -0.09
N ALA A 4 6.19 4.91 1.04
CA ALA A 4 6.81 4.76 2.35
C ALA A 4 6.46 3.44 3.05
N ALA A 5 5.22 2.96 2.94
CA ALA A 5 4.76 1.73 3.59
C ALA A 5 4.97 0.49 2.72
N GLY A 6 5.52 -0.59 3.30
CA GLY A 6 5.47 -1.91 2.70
C GLY A 6 4.08 -2.55 2.79
N GLU A 7 3.89 -3.64 2.06
CA GLU A 7 2.64 -4.42 2.09
C GLU A 7 2.92 -5.91 2.18
N LEU A 8 1.95 -6.64 2.75
CA LEU A 8 1.87 -8.09 2.72
C LEU A 8 0.50 -8.51 2.18
N TYR A 9 0.50 -9.37 1.18
CA TYR A 9 -0.68 -10.13 0.78
C TYR A 9 -0.65 -11.49 1.44
N LEU A 10 -1.74 -11.84 2.15
CA LEU A 10 -1.98 -13.15 2.72
C LEU A 10 -3.25 -13.73 2.09
N PRO A 11 -3.14 -14.56 1.03
CA PRO A 11 -4.28 -15.24 0.45
C PRO A 11 -4.93 -16.19 1.47
N LEU A 12 -6.25 -16.09 1.61
CA LEU A 12 -7.06 -16.88 2.55
C LEU A 12 -7.72 -18.05 1.83
N THR A 13 -8.39 -17.76 0.71
CA THR A 13 -9.10 -18.75 -0.12
C THR A 13 -8.97 -18.38 -1.60
N GLY A 14 -9.31 -19.32 -2.48
CA GLY A 14 -9.28 -19.12 -3.93
C GLY A 14 -7.90 -19.11 -4.56
N ARG A 15 -7.84 -18.69 -5.83
CA ARG A 15 -6.61 -18.62 -6.64
C ARG A 15 -6.55 -17.39 -7.53
N GLY A 16 -5.33 -16.91 -7.76
CA GLY A 16 -5.06 -15.81 -8.66
C GLY A 16 -3.56 -15.60 -8.85
N ALA A 17 -3.18 -14.39 -9.25
CA ALA A 17 -1.79 -13.99 -9.33
C ALA A 17 -1.63 -12.51 -8.96
N ALA A 18 -0.46 -12.16 -8.45
CA ALA A 18 -0.01 -10.78 -8.39
C ALA A 18 1.07 -10.56 -9.43
N GLN A 19 0.94 -9.49 -10.21
CA GLN A 19 2.01 -9.01 -11.07
C GLN A 19 2.66 -7.81 -10.41
N PHE A 20 3.99 -7.81 -10.43
CA PHE A 20 4.85 -6.79 -9.84
C PHE A 20 5.75 -6.21 -10.92
N LEU A 21 6.11 -4.94 -10.77
CA LEU A 21 7.15 -4.30 -11.53
C LEU A 21 8.05 -3.51 -10.58
N THR A 22 9.34 -3.83 -10.61
CA THR A 22 10.41 -3.24 -9.80
C THR A 22 11.57 -2.82 -10.72
N PRO A 23 12.64 -2.17 -10.21
CA PRO A 23 13.84 -1.90 -11.00
C PRO A 23 14.54 -3.17 -11.52
N ALA A 24 14.36 -4.31 -10.86
CA ALA A 24 14.86 -5.61 -11.33
C ALA A 24 14.01 -6.19 -12.46
N GLY A 25 12.72 -5.85 -12.47
CA GLY A 25 11.84 -6.01 -13.60
C GLY A 25 10.48 -6.61 -13.29
N PRO A 26 9.79 -7.17 -14.32
CA PRO A 26 8.44 -7.66 -14.16
C PRO A 26 8.49 -9.05 -13.52
N GLN A 27 7.66 -9.28 -12.52
CA GLN A 27 7.55 -10.57 -11.85
C GLN A 27 6.08 -10.93 -11.68
N GLN A 28 5.75 -12.22 -11.78
CA GLN A 28 4.43 -12.72 -11.46
C GLN A 28 4.55 -13.80 -10.38
N ILE A 29 3.69 -13.73 -9.37
CA ILE A 29 3.59 -14.72 -8.30
C ILE A 29 2.16 -15.27 -8.29
N GLU A 30 2.01 -16.59 -8.27
CA GLU A 30 0.72 -17.25 -8.02
C GLU A 30 0.27 -16.98 -6.58
N LEU A 31 -0.99 -16.59 -6.41
CA LEU A 31 -1.61 -16.40 -5.11
C LEU A 31 -2.57 -17.56 -4.83
N ARG A 32 -2.34 -18.23 -3.70
CA ARG A 32 -3.18 -19.29 -3.15
C ARG A 32 -2.98 -19.37 -1.63
N ALA A 33 -3.92 -19.99 -0.93
CA ALA A 33 -3.87 -20.14 0.52
C ALA A 33 -2.49 -20.67 1.00
N GLY A 34 -1.94 -20.00 2.02
CA GLY A 34 -0.62 -20.33 2.59
C GLY A 34 0.59 -19.79 1.83
N CYS A 35 0.40 -18.98 0.78
CA CYS A 35 1.48 -18.34 0.03
C CYS A 35 1.46 -16.82 0.25
N PRO A 36 1.99 -16.30 1.37
CA PRO A 36 2.09 -14.87 1.59
C PRO A 36 3.14 -14.23 0.68
N VAL A 37 2.91 -12.98 0.27
CA VAL A 37 3.84 -12.19 -0.53
C VAL A 37 4.03 -10.83 0.11
N GLN A 38 5.26 -10.50 0.48
CA GLN A 38 5.64 -9.18 0.99
C GLN A 38 6.39 -8.40 -0.09
N PHE A 39 6.18 -7.10 -0.15
CA PHE A 39 6.95 -6.22 -1.02
C PHE A 39 7.11 -4.82 -0.40
N THR A 40 8.18 -4.15 -0.81
CA THR A 40 8.60 -2.84 -0.26
C THR A 40 8.05 -1.68 -1.10
N PRO A 41 8.11 -0.45 -0.56
CA PRO A 41 7.76 0.75 -1.31
C PRO A 41 8.47 0.85 -2.67
N GLY A 42 7.84 1.56 -3.61
CA GLY A 42 8.30 1.63 -4.99
C GLY A 42 7.83 0.46 -5.87
N THR A 43 7.26 -0.60 -5.29
CA THR A 43 6.77 -1.74 -6.07
C THR A 43 5.42 -1.41 -6.72
N LEU A 44 5.40 -1.35 -8.06
CA LEU A 44 4.15 -1.32 -8.82
C LEU A 44 3.54 -2.72 -8.82
N HIS A 45 2.24 -2.83 -8.59
CA HIS A 45 1.59 -4.14 -8.55
C HIS A 45 0.13 -4.08 -8.99
N ARG A 46 -0.38 -5.24 -9.42
CA ARG A 46 -1.81 -5.48 -9.63
C ARG A 46 -2.18 -6.93 -9.31
N LEU A 47 -3.43 -7.13 -8.93
CA LEU A 47 -4.02 -8.44 -8.70
C LEU A 47 -4.75 -8.93 -9.94
N ILE A 48 -4.63 -10.22 -10.20
CA ILE A 48 -5.31 -10.96 -11.27
C ILE A 48 -6.10 -12.07 -10.60
N THR A 49 -7.41 -12.07 -10.80
CA THR A 49 -8.31 -13.12 -10.31
C THR A 49 -8.57 -14.11 -11.44
N THR A 50 -8.59 -15.40 -11.11
CA THR A 50 -9.05 -16.47 -12.02
C THR A 50 -10.54 -16.77 -11.80
N ASP A 51 -11.09 -17.81 -12.41
CA ASP A 51 -12.49 -18.19 -12.18
C ASP A 51 -12.79 -18.55 -10.71
N ASP A 52 -11.78 -19.02 -9.97
CA ASP A 52 -11.84 -19.20 -8.52
C ASP A 52 -11.67 -17.86 -7.79
N ARG A 53 -12.63 -17.49 -6.93
CA ARG A 53 -12.67 -16.19 -6.25
C ARG A 53 -11.54 -16.10 -5.22
N LEU A 54 -10.49 -15.35 -5.55
CA LEU A 54 -9.40 -15.04 -4.64
C LEU A 54 -9.88 -14.13 -3.50
N GLU A 55 -9.67 -14.58 -2.26
CA GLU A 55 -9.83 -13.78 -1.04
C GLU A 55 -8.46 -13.62 -0.37
N LEU A 56 -8.12 -12.40 0.02
CA LEU A 56 -6.83 -12.10 0.63
C LEU A 56 -6.96 -11.04 1.72
N LEU A 57 -6.15 -11.20 2.76
CA LEU A 57 -5.90 -10.17 3.76
C LEU A 57 -4.69 -9.35 3.31
N VAL A 58 -4.84 -8.03 3.24
CA VAL A 58 -3.72 -7.10 3.03
C VAL A 58 -3.30 -6.53 4.38
N LEU A 59 -2.02 -6.64 4.71
CA LEU A 59 -1.42 -5.93 5.84
C LEU A 59 -0.55 -4.81 5.31
N MET A 60 -0.84 -3.59 5.75
CA MET A 60 -0.05 -2.39 5.44
C MET A 60 0.91 -2.12 6.58
N GLU A 61 2.19 -1.87 6.26
CA GLU A 61 3.19 -1.50 7.25
C GLU A 61 2.88 -0.11 7.84
N ASN A 62 3.14 0.07 9.15
CA ASN A 62 3.18 1.40 9.79
C ASN A 62 1.89 2.22 9.58
N GLY A 63 0.74 1.58 9.86
CA GLY A 63 -0.61 2.00 9.50
C GLY A 63 -0.94 3.49 9.63
N ARG A 64 -1.99 3.90 8.91
CA ARG A 64 -2.44 5.28 8.64
C ARG A 64 -1.76 5.97 7.47
N LEU A 65 -0.49 5.70 7.17
CA LEU A 65 0.19 6.41 6.06
C LEU A 65 -0.50 6.18 4.71
N ASN A 66 -1.00 4.97 4.48
CA ASN A 66 -1.77 4.64 3.29
C ASN A 66 -3.07 5.46 3.18
N GLU A 67 -3.74 5.77 4.29
CA GLU A 67 -4.89 6.68 4.32
C GLU A 67 -4.49 8.16 4.17
N GLU A 68 -3.30 8.55 4.61
CA GLU A 68 -2.75 9.91 4.50
C GLU A 68 -2.09 10.19 3.13
N GLY A 69 -2.34 9.31 2.16
CA GLY A 69 -1.99 9.52 0.76
C GLY A 69 -0.63 8.98 0.33
N ASP A 70 -0.07 8.02 1.07
CA ASP A 70 1.13 7.26 0.67
C ASP A 70 0.84 6.29 -0.49
N VAL A 71 0.12 6.73 -1.52
CA VAL A 71 -0.27 5.87 -2.64
C VAL A 71 -0.37 6.67 -3.92
N VAL A 72 0.32 6.18 -4.95
CA VAL A 72 0.20 6.67 -6.32
C VAL A 72 -0.25 5.52 -7.23
N PHE A 73 -1.31 5.77 -8.01
CA PHE A 73 -1.83 4.85 -9.01
C PHE A 73 -0.97 4.88 -10.26
N THR A 74 -0.79 3.72 -10.88
CA THR A 74 0.06 3.55 -12.07
C THR A 74 -0.62 4.06 -13.34
N PHE A 75 -1.04 5.33 -13.35
CA PHE A 75 -1.66 5.94 -14.52
C PHE A 75 -0.62 6.21 -15.63
N PRO A 76 -1.05 6.35 -16.90
CA PRO A 76 -0.19 6.77 -17.99
C PRO A 76 0.47 8.15 -17.75
N PRO A 77 1.62 8.44 -18.40
CA PRO A 77 2.41 9.65 -18.17
C PRO A 77 1.63 10.97 -18.28
N GLU A 78 0.68 11.05 -19.22
CA GLU A 78 -0.15 12.23 -19.44
C GLU A 78 -1.05 12.57 -18.23
N ASN A 79 -1.42 11.59 -17.42
CA ASN A 79 -2.18 11.84 -16.19
C ASN A 79 -1.27 12.23 -15.02
N LEU A 80 -0.04 11.72 -14.99
CA LEU A 80 0.92 12.04 -13.93
C LEU A 80 1.51 13.45 -14.09
N ALA A 81 1.50 13.99 -15.30
CA ALA A 81 2.03 15.32 -15.61
C ALA A 81 1.15 16.48 -15.12
N ASP A 82 -0.14 16.25 -14.85
CA ASP A 82 -1.09 17.24 -14.33
C ASP A 82 -1.63 16.80 -12.96
N PRO A 83 -1.16 17.41 -11.85
CA PRO A 83 -1.62 17.07 -10.51
C PRO A 83 -3.14 17.18 -10.32
N GLN A 84 -3.79 18.17 -10.93
CA GLN A 84 -5.24 18.32 -10.77
C GLN A 84 -5.98 17.22 -11.52
N ALA A 85 -5.58 16.90 -12.76
CA ALA A 85 -6.16 15.79 -13.50
C ALA A 85 -5.90 14.44 -12.81
N TYR A 86 -4.70 14.25 -12.27
CA TYR A 86 -4.35 13.06 -11.49
C TYR A 86 -5.30 12.86 -10.31
N PHE A 87 -5.43 13.86 -9.44
CA PHE A 87 -6.24 13.71 -8.23
C PHE A 87 -7.72 13.55 -8.52
N ARG A 88 -8.27 14.27 -9.51
CA ARG A 88 -9.66 14.06 -9.96
C ARG A 88 -9.91 12.63 -10.44
N LEU A 89 -8.94 12.02 -11.12
CA LEU A 89 -9.06 10.63 -11.58
C LEU A 89 -8.82 9.59 -10.48
N ALA A 90 -8.03 9.93 -9.47
CA ALA A 90 -7.73 9.07 -8.32
C ALA A 90 -8.87 8.97 -7.31
N GLU A 91 -9.82 9.92 -7.34
CA GLU A 91 -11.00 9.95 -6.47
C GLU A 91 -11.90 8.71 -6.66
N ALA A 92 -12.44 8.21 -5.54
CA ALA A 92 -13.38 7.09 -5.49
C ALA A 92 -14.73 7.57 -4.97
N THR A 93 -15.39 8.46 -5.74
CA THR A 93 -16.69 9.04 -5.36
C THR A 93 -17.85 8.05 -5.43
N ASP A 94 -17.75 7.09 -6.34
CA ASP A 94 -18.74 6.05 -6.61
C ASP A 94 -18.06 4.83 -7.25
N GLU A 95 -18.81 3.75 -7.43
CA GLU A 95 -18.31 2.52 -8.05
C GLU A 95 -17.77 2.75 -9.47
N SER A 96 -18.42 3.60 -10.27
CA SER A 96 -17.99 3.89 -11.63
C SER A 96 -16.64 4.62 -11.65
N ALA A 97 -16.40 5.53 -10.71
CA ALA A 97 -15.12 6.22 -10.53
C ALA A 97 -14.02 5.24 -10.11
N VAL A 98 -14.33 4.31 -9.19
CA VAL A 98 -13.41 3.25 -8.78
C VAL A 98 -13.00 2.37 -9.97
N LEU A 99 -13.95 1.98 -10.82
CA LEU A 99 -13.67 1.18 -12.02
C LEU A 99 -12.83 1.95 -13.05
N ARG A 100 -13.16 3.23 -13.34
CA ARG A 100 -12.35 4.07 -14.23
C ARG A 100 -10.92 4.25 -13.73
N ARG A 101 -10.76 4.49 -12.43
CA ARG A 101 -9.46 4.57 -11.75
C ARG A 101 -8.67 3.27 -11.92
N ARG A 102 -9.30 2.12 -11.65
CA ARG A 102 -8.68 0.79 -11.82
C ARG A 102 -8.21 0.59 -13.25
N ASP A 103 -9.09 0.81 -14.22
CA ASP A 103 -8.81 0.54 -15.63
C ASP A 103 -7.66 1.43 -16.13
N ARG A 104 -7.65 2.71 -15.73
CA ARG A 104 -6.54 3.60 -16.06
C ARG A 104 -5.21 3.18 -15.43
N ALA A 105 -5.23 2.71 -14.18
CA ALA A 105 -4.03 2.20 -13.53
C ALA A 105 -3.51 0.91 -14.22
N VAL A 106 -4.42 0.08 -14.74
CA VAL A 106 -4.06 -1.11 -15.53
C VAL A 106 -3.41 -0.72 -16.86
N GLU A 107 -3.91 0.32 -17.53
CA GLU A 107 -3.31 0.82 -18.78
C GLU A 107 -1.86 1.28 -18.58
N GLY A 108 -1.59 2.10 -17.56
CA GLY A 108 -0.23 2.58 -17.29
C GLY A 108 0.71 1.47 -16.82
N PHE A 109 0.24 0.52 -16.00
CA PHE A 109 1.01 -0.67 -15.63
C PHE A 109 1.36 -1.52 -16.86
N THR A 110 0.40 -1.73 -17.76
CA THR A 110 0.61 -2.50 -19.00
C THR A 110 1.57 -1.79 -19.95
N LEU A 111 1.50 -0.46 -20.05
CA LEU A 111 2.47 0.34 -20.81
C LEU A 111 3.90 0.13 -20.29
N LEU A 112 4.12 0.26 -18.97
CA LEU A 112 5.44 0.08 -18.38
C LEU A 112 5.98 -1.34 -18.59
N ASN A 113 5.13 -2.37 -18.44
CA ASN A 113 5.54 -3.74 -18.72
C ASN A 113 5.90 -3.95 -20.20
N ARG A 114 5.17 -3.37 -21.15
CA ARG A 114 5.50 -3.48 -22.58
C ARG A 114 6.86 -2.86 -22.89
N LEU A 115 7.12 -1.64 -22.42
CA LEU A 115 8.43 -1.00 -22.56
C LEU A 115 9.55 -1.87 -22.02
N TRP A 116 9.26 -2.67 -21.00
CA TRP A 116 10.21 -3.58 -20.38
C TRP A 116 10.47 -4.87 -21.13
N GLN A 117 9.44 -5.40 -21.79
CA GLN A 117 9.60 -6.52 -22.71
C GLN A 117 10.32 -6.10 -23.99
N ASP A 118 10.08 -4.88 -24.47
CA ASP A 118 10.69 -4.35 -25.70
C ASP A 118 12.17 -4.00 -25.50
N ASP A 119 12.49 -3.24 -24.44
CA ASP A 119 13.86 -2.84 -24.09
C ASP A 119 14.05 -2.70 -22.57
N PRO A 120 14.83 -3.61 -21.94
CA PRO A 120 15.23 -3.52 -20.55
C PRO A 120 16.08 -2.30 -20.18
N GLU A 121 16.39 -1.34 -21.04
CA GLU A 121 16.89 -0.03 -20.62
C GLU A 121 15.76 1.01 -20.63
N ALA A 122 14.90 0.97 -21.66
CA ALA A 122 13.76 1.87 -21.82
C ALA A 122 12.78 1.79 -20.66
N GLY A 123 12.37 0.60 -20.21
CA GLY A 123 11.46 0.52 -19.06
C GLY A 123 12.10 0.92 -17.72
N ARG A 124 13.43 0.95 -17.60
CA ARG A 124 14.20 1.36 -16.41
C ARG A 124 14.09 2.86 -16.31
N ARG A 125 14.31 3.55 -17.44
CA ARG A 125 14.07 4.99 -17.60
C ARG A 125 12.61 5.36 -17.41
N ALA A 126 11.67 4.57 -17.95
CA ALA A 126 10.24 4.83 -17.79
C ALA A 126 9.79 4.67 -16.33
N LEU A 127 10.26 3.65 -15.62
CA LEU A 127 9.98 3.44 -14.19
C LEU A 127 10.60 4.55 -13.34
N ALA A 128 11.83 4.97 -13.63
CA ALA A 128 12.45 6.12 -12.96
C ALA A 128 11.65 7.42 -13.19
N THR A 129 11.15 7.64 -14.42
CA THR A 129 10.29 8.77 -14.76
C THR A 129 8.97 8.71 -13.98
N PHE A 130 8.37 7.53 -13.86
CA PHE A 130 7.18 7.29 -13.04
C PHE A 130 7.44 7.64 -11.57
N TYR A 131 8.54 7.18 -10.98
CA TYR A 131 8.89 7.51 -9.59
C TYR A 131 9.06 9.01 -9.37
N ALA A 132 9.74 9.70 -10.28
CA ALA A 132 9.91 11.16 -10.18
C ALA A 132 8.55 11.89 -10.21
N ALA A 133 7.64 11.48 -11.12
CA ALA A 133 6.30 12.06 -11.19
C ALA A 133 5.46 11.73 -9.94
N ALA A 134 5.55 10.50 -9.44
CA ALA A 134 4.87 10.07 -8.22
C ALA A 134 5.30 10.92 -7.01
N VAL A 135 6.61 11.14 -6.84
CA VAL A 135 7.16 11.99 -5.77
C VAL A 135 6.66 13.43 -5.90
N ALA A 136 6.68 14.00 -7.11
CA ALA A 136 6.19 15.36 -7.33
C ALA A 136 4.71 15.52 -6.95
N LEU A 137 3.86 14.53 -7.22
CA LEU A 137 2.44 14.53 -6.86
C LEU A 137 2.21 14.53 -5.35
N ILE A 138 3.00 13.74 -4.60
CA ILE A 138 2.78 13.54 -3.16
C ILE A 138 3.59 14.49 -2.28
N GLN A 139 4.59 15.19 -2.83
CA GLN A 139 5.49 16.06 -2.06
C GLN A 139 4.75 17.03 -1.10
N PRO A 140 3.63 17.69 -1.49
CA PRO A 140 2.89 18.56 -0.59
C PRO A 140 2.25 17.82 0.60
N ARG A 141 1.89 16.54 0.42
CA ARG A 141 1.27 15.70 1.47
C ARG A 141 2.32 15.06 2.37
N ALA A 142 3.45 14.65 1.78
CA ALA A 142 4.52 13.96 2.48
C ALA A 142 5.11 14.76 3.66
N ALA A 143 5.06 16.09 3.60
CA ALA A 143 5.47 16.95 4.71
C ALA A 143 4.70 16.68 6.01
N GLY A 144 3.42 16.26 5.92
CA GLY A 144 2.60 15.91 7.08
C GLY A 144 2.86 14.51 7.63
N TRP A 145 3.55 13.64 6.89
CA TRP A 145 3.75 12.24 7.29
C TRP A 145 4.68 12.08 8.49
N THR A 146 5.56 13.05 8.77
CA THR A 146 6.40 13.04 9.97
C THR A 146 5.55 13.02 11.24
N ASP A 147 4.46 13.79 11.29
CA ASP A 147 3.54 13.78 12.42
C ASP A 147 2.77 12.47 12.55
N VAL A 148 2.35 11.90 11.42
CA VAL A 148 1.67 10.59 11.35
C VAL A 148 2.59 9.50 11.90
N PHE A 149 3.84 9.48 11.45
CA PHE A 149 4.87 8.57 11.96
C PHE A 149 5.12 8.78 13.45
N ALA A 150 5.34 10.03 13.88
CA ALA A 150 5.69 10.34 15.25
C ALA A 150 4.62 9.93 16.26
N LYS A 151 3.33 10.07 15.89
CA LYS A 151 2.17 9.74 16.72
C LYS A 151 1.72 8.27 16.60
N GLY A 152 2.07 7.58 15.52
CA GLY A 152 1.76 6.16 15.31
C GLY A 152 2.96 5.25 15.57
N PRO A 153 3.56 4.67 14.52
CA PRO A 153 4.65 3.69 14.65
C PRO A 153 5.86 4.20 15.42
N GLY A 154 6.21 5.49 15.28
CA GLY A 154 7.32 6.09 15.99
C GLY A 154 7.12 6.15 17.51
N PHE A 155 5.89 6.33 17.98
CA PHE A 155 5.58 6.26 19.42
C PHE A 155 5.78 4.83 19.93
N ALA A 156 5.22 3.83 19.24
CA ALA A 156 5.34 2.43 19.62
C ALA A 156 6.81 1.96 19.68
N LEU A 157 7.64 2.36 18.71
CA LEU A 157 9.07 2.04 18.68
C LEU A 157 9.84 2.67 19.85
N ARG A 158 9.55 3.93 20.20
CA ARG A 158 10.16 4.58 21.38
C ARG A 158 9.75 3.89 22.67
N THR A 159 8.46 3.61 22.85
CA THR A 159 7.96 2.88 24.02
C THR A 159 8.61 1.50 24.14
N MET A 160 8.81 0.79 23.03
CA MET A 160 9.51 -0.49 23.04
C MET A 160 10.98 -0.34 23.44
N ALA A 161 11.67 0.68 22.92
CA ALA A 161 13.06 0.97 23.28
C ALA A 161 13.21 1.29 24.78
N ASP A 162 12.30 2.09 25.35
CA ASP A 162 12.28 2.41 26.78
C ASP A 162 12.12 1.14 27.63
N ARG A 163 11.21 0.24 27.23
CA ARG A 163 11.02 -1.06 27.89
C ARG A 163 12.25 -1.95 27.80
N ILE A 164 12.91 -2.01 26.64
CA ILE A 164 14.16 -2.75 26.47
C ILE A 164 15.25 -2.20 27.39
N SER A 165 15.37 -0.88 27.53
CA SER A 165 16.33 -0.25 28.45
C SER A 165 16.03 -0.62 29.90
N ALA A 166 14.77 -0.50 30.34
CA ALA A 166 14.36 -0.87 31.69
C ALA A 166 14.69 -2.35 32.00
N LEU A 167 14.43 -3.25 31.06
CA LEU A 167 14.79 -4.67 31.21
C LEU A 167 16.31 -4.88 31.32
N ALA A 168 17.12 -4.12 30.57
CA ALA A 168 18.58 -4.19 30.66
C ALA A 168 19.11 -3.75 32.03
N ASP A 169 18.40 -2.84 32.70
CA ASP A 169 18.70 -2.36 34.06
C ASP A 169 18.07 -3.27 35.16
N GLY A 170 17.37 -4.34 34.78
CA GLY A 170 16.72 -5.27 35.70
C GLY A 170 15.37 -4.78 36.25
N GLU A 171 14.80 -3.73 35.65
CA GLU A 171 13.52 -3.16 36.04
C GLU A 171 12.34 -3.83 35.31
N SER A 172 11.26 -4.10 36.05
CA SER A 172 10.08 -4.82 35.53
C SER A 172 8.77 -4.05 35.68
N ALA A 173 8.81 -2.79 36.14
CA ALA A 173 7.63 -2.01 36.49
C ALA A 173 6.59 -1.93 35.35
N HIS A 174 7.05 -1.73 34.11
CA HIS A 174 6.18 -1.66 32.93
C HIS A 174 5.39 -2.96 32.65
N LEU A 175 5.83 -4.12 33.17
CA LEU A 175 5.11 -5.39 33.00
C LEU A 175 3.82 -5.42 33.83
N ALA A 176 3.75 -4.65 34.91
CA ALA A 176 2.53 -4.52 35.72
C ALA A 176 1.42 -3.76 34.98
N GLU A 177 1.74 -3.08 33.87
CA GLU A 177 0.79 -2.37 33.01
C GLU A 177 0.21 -3.25 31.89
N ALA A 178 0.52 -4.55 31.86
CA ALA A 178 0.05 -5.46 30.82
C ALA A 178 -1.49 -5.49 30.74
N ALA A 179 -2.03 -5.33 29.52
CA ALA A 179 -3.46 -5.32 29.25
C ALA A 179 -3.78 -6.13 27.99
N VAL A 180 -4.99 -6.71 27.95
CA VAL A 180 -5.55 -7.38 26.77
C VAL A 180 -6.72 -6.56 26.28
N THR A 181 -6.65 -6.15 25.02
CA THR A 181 -7.69 -5.38 24.34
C THR A 181 -8.33 -6.24 23.25
N ALA A 182 -9.63 -6.49 23.38
CA ALA A 182 -10.44 -7.02 22.28
C ALA A 182 -10.95 -5.86 21.43
N LEU A 183 -10.74 -5.94 20.11
CA LEU A 183 -11.28 -4.98 19.16
C LEU A 183 -12.74 -5.32 18.82
N ALA A 184 -13.48 -4.32 18.34
CA ALA A 184 -14.84 -4.54 17.85
C ALA A 184 -14.85 -5.61 16.73
N PRO A 185 -15.91 -6.42 16.61
CA PRO A 185 -16.06 -7.33 15.47
C PRO A 185 -16.18 -6.52 14.17
N PHE A 186 -15.75 -7.13 13.07
CA PHE A 186 -15.92 -6.57 11.73
C PHE A 186 -17.39 -6.26 11.45
N ASP A 187 -17.66 -5.08 10.89
CA ASP A 187 -18.99 -4.63 10.48
C ASP A 187 -18.92 -4.09 9.05
N GLU A 188 -19.51 -4.83 8.12
CA GLU A 188 -19.54 -4.50 6.70
C GLU A 188 -20.24 -3.16 6.42
N ASN A 189 -21.16 -2.72 7.28
CA ASN A 189 -21.86 -1.45 7.13
C ASN A 189 -20.96 -0.23 7.37
N ASN A 190 -19.80 -0.44 8.00
CA ASN A 190 -18.80 0.59 8.28
C ASN A 190 -17.67 0.63 7.24
N LEU A 191 -17.81 -0.12 6.13
CA LEU A 191 -16.85 -0.06 5.03
C LEU A 191 -16.93 1.28 4.30
N THR A 192 -15.79 1.94 4.14
CA THR A 192 -15.65 3.17 3.34
C THR A 192 -14.75 2.93 2.14
N PRO A 193 -15.09 3.45 0.94
CA PRO A 193 -14.21 3.32 -0.22
C PRO A 193 -12.95 4.17 -0.02
N ARG A 194 -11.78 3.57 -0.28
CA ARG A 194 -10.45 4.17 -0.15
C ARG A 194 -9.57 3.83 -1.36
N ALA A 195 -8.30 4.20 -1.29
CA ALA A 195 -7.34 3.98 -2.37
C ALA A 195 -7.13 2.48 -2.68
N CYS A 196 -7.05 1.64 -1.65
CA CYS A 196 -6.75 0.21 -1.77
C CYS A 196 -8.00 -0.70 -1.69
N GLY A 197 -9.21 -0.16 -1.93
CA GLY A 197 -10.47 -0.90 -1.84
C GLY A 197 -11.38 -0.35 -0.76
N TRP A 198 -12.02 -1.24 -0.01
CA TRP A 198 -12.89 -0.86 1.11
C TRP A 198 -12.12 -0.93 2.43
N LEU A 199 -12.19 0.14 3.22
CA LEU A 199 -11.57 0.24 4.53
C LEU A 199 -12.63 0.14 5.62
N TRP A 200 -12.45 -0.82 6.51
CA TRP A 200 -13.09 -0.84 7.82
C TRP A 200 -12.10 -0.30 8.86
N SER A 201 -12.39 0.87 9.41
CA SER A 201 -11.57 1.49 10.45
C SER A 201 -12.10 1.10 11.83
N TYR A 202 -11.19 0.81 12.76
CA TYR A 202 -11.50 0.59 14.16
C TYR A 202 -10.63 1.51 15.03
N HIS A 203 -11.15 1.89 16.19
CA HIS A 203 -10.35 2.55 17.22
C HIS A 203 -9.77 1.48 18.14
N ALA A 204 -8.44 1.41 18.20
CA ALA A 204 -7.78 0.75 19.32
C ALA A 204 -7.77 1.74 20.51
N PRO A 205 -8.22 1.35 21.71
CA PRO A 205 -8.10 2.15 22.92
C PRO A 205 -6.65 2.45 23.30
#